data_AF-A0A3D4FIW2-F1
#
_entry.id   AF-A0A3D4FIW2-F1
#
_cell.length_a   1.000
_cell.length_b   1.000
_cell.length_c   1.000
_cell.angle_alpha   90.00
_cell.angle_beta   90.00
_cell.angle_gamma   90.00
#
_symmetry.space_group_name_H-M   'P 1'
#
loop_
_entity.id
_entity.type
_entity.pdbx_description
1 polymer ?
#
loop_
_entity_poly.entity_id
_entity_poly.type
_entity_poly.pdbx_seq_one_letter_code
_entity_poly.pdbx_strand_id
1 'polypeptide(L)'
;TGNEGDAANHTSGVFTQTGETRIIELQVADDQLGIEVNIWFNRPDRISVAIISPSGEILQKIPEKLKGVVTLKFTLEGTIATLLYDYPEEVTGNGHISIGFTNVRGGIWQIVLVGEYIVNGRYDAWTYQKDFLRPGTKFLQPDPEVTLTIPSTSRTIIVTSYYNQDTGTVVPTSGRGFTRDGRVKPSVTTGGVNVLTTKSGGGTTIITGSSAATAVLTGAVALILQWGVVEGNKPALYPPKINTLLIS
;
A
#
# COMPACT_ATOMS: atom_id res chain seq x y z
N THR A 1 7.00 -8.76 -2.08
CA THR A 1 6.09 -7.66 -2.45
C THR A 1 4.98 -7.44 -1.45
N GLY A 2 4.64 -8.39 -0.57
CA GLY A 2 3.40 -8.36 0.20
C GLY A 2 2.29 -9.17 -0.49
N ASN A 3 1.16 -9.33 0.22
CA ASN A 3 0.04 -10.17 -0.20
C ASN A 3 -1.25 -9.34 -0.41
N GLU A 4 -1.10 -8.06 -0.77
CA GLU A 4 -2.18 -7.08 -0.85
C GLU A 4 -2.71 -6.84 -2.28
N GLY A 5 -2.25 -7.61 -3.27
CA GLY A 5 -2.54 -7.34 -4.70
C GLY A 5 -4.02 -7.38 -5.08
N ASP A 6 -4.84 -8.09 -4.32
CA ASP A 6 -6.29 -8.20 -4.48
C ASP A 6 -7.07 -7.78 -3.21
N ALA A 7 -6.39 -7.12 -2.26
CA ALA A 7 -6.98 -6.78 -0.97
C ALA A 7 -7.97 -5.61 -1.02
N ALA A 8 -8.03 -4.89 -2.15
CA ALA A 8 -8.86 -3.69 -2.32
C ALA A 8 -8.65 -2.63 -1.22
N ASN A 9 -7.43 -2.53 -0.69
CA ASN A 9 -7.00 -1.57 0.33
C ASN A 9 -6.10 -0.46 -0.23
N HIS A 10 -6.07 -0.33 -1.55
CA HIS A 10 -5.47 0.77 -2.30
C HIS A 10 -6.47 1.30 -3.34
N THR A 11 -6.52 2.61 -3.53
CA THR A 11 -7.21 3.29 -4.63
C THR A 11 -6.39 4.49 -5.08
N SER A 12 -6.51 4.87 -6.34
CA SER A 12 -5.80 6.02 -6.91
C SER A 12 -6.71 6.83 -7.81
N GLY A 13 -6.28 8.04 -8.13
CA GLY A 13 -6.99 8.90 -9.08
C GLY A 13 -6.17 10.08 -9.52
N VAL A 14 -6.73 10.85 -10.44
CA VAL A 14 -6.08 12.02 -11.03
C VAL A 14 -7.07 13.17 -11.11
N PHE A 15 -6.72 14.31 -10.51
CA PHE A 15 -7.36 15.59 -10.81
C PHE A 15 -6.89 16.08 -12.17
N THR A 16 -7.83 16.55 -12.98
CA THR A 16 -7.60 17.14 -14.30
C THR A 16 -7.45 18.66 -14.24
N GLN A 17 -7.99 19.32 -13.21
CA GLN A 17 -7.89 20.77 -13.04
C GLN A 17 -8.08 21.24 -11.58
N THR A 18 -7.63 22.46 -11.29
CA THR A 18 -7.93 23.15 -10.02
C THR A 18 -9.43 23.40 -9.87
N GLY A 19 -9.96 23.19 -8.66
CA GLY A 19 -11.38 23.31 -8.32
C GLY A 19 -12.19 22.03 -8.56
N GLU A 20 -11.59 21.00 -9.14
CA GLU A 20 -12.24 19.69 -9.30
C GLU A 20 -12.37 18.95 -7.97
N THR A 21 -13.43 18.15 -7.87
CA THR A 21 -13.70 17.27 -6.73
C THR A 21 -13.61 15.81 -7.15
N ARG A 22 -12.96 14.99 -6.34
CA ARG A 22 -12.88 13.53 -6.46
C ARG A 22 -13.41 12.88 -5.20
N ILE A 23 -14.01 11.70 -5.33
CA ILE A 23 -14.61 10.99 -4.19
C ILE A 23 -13.93 9.64 -4.08
N ILE A 24 -13.38 9.36 -2.91
CA ILE A 24 -12.95 8.02 -2.51
C ILE A 24 -14.08 7.40 -1.70
N GLU A 25 -14.56 6.24 -2.12
CA GLU A 25 -15.61 5.50 -1.42
C GLU A 25 -14.99 4.32 -0.67
N LEU A 26 -15.13 4.32 0.66
CA LEU A 26 -14.66 3.29 1.57
C LEU A 26 -15.87 2.56 2.16
N GLN A 27 -16.06 1.30 1.79
CA GLN A 27 -16.96 0.40 2.51
C GLN A 27 -16.29 0.00 3.82
N VAL A 28 -17.01 0.12 4.92
CA VAL A 28 -16.60 -0.34 6.25
C VAL A 28 -17.57 -1.41 6.72
N ALA A 29 -17.05 -2.52 7.24
CA ALA A 29 -17.85 -3.58 7.85
C ALA A 29 -18.36 -3.16 9.23
N ASP A 30 -19.51 -3.69 9.66
CA ASP A 30 -20.17 -3.30 10.92
C ASP A 30 -19.34 -3.60 12.18
N ASP A 31 -18.41 -4.56 12.11
CA ASP A 31 -17.54 -4.99 13.21
C ASP A 31 -16.11 -4.40 13.13
N GLN A 32 -15.86 -3.47 12.20
CA GLN A 32 -14.62 -2.69 12.16
C GLN A 32 -14.68 -1.61 13.26
N LEU A 33 -13.75 -1.64 14.21
CA LEU A 33 -13.75 -0.68 15.33
C LEU A 33 -12.94 0.59 15.06
N GLY A 34 -11.96 0.49 14.18
CA GLY A 34 -11.17 1.63 13.75
C GLY A 34 -10.42 1.34 12.46
N ILE A 35 -10.18 2.38 11.68
CA ILE A 35 -9.51 2.31 10.39
C ILE A 35 -8.79 3.62 10.13
N GLU A 36 -7.69 3.59 9.38
CA GLU A 36 -7.03 4.79 8.91
C GLU A 36 -6.99 4.76 7.38
N VAL A 37 -7.23 5.92 6.77
CA VAL A 37 -6.98 6.15 5.35
C VAL A 37 -5.87 7.18 5.25
N ASN A 38 -4.81 6.82 4.55
CA ASN A 38 -3.70 7.70 4.26
C ASN A 38 -3.68 8.02 2.77
N ILE A 39 -3.61 9.30 2.41
CA ILE A 39 -3.68 9.79 1.04
C ILE A 39 -2.40 10.56 0.75
N TRP A 40 -1.69 10.19 -0.30
CA TRP A 40 -0.50 10.90 -0.75
C TRP A 40 -0.73 11.51 -2.14
N PHE A 41 -0.21 12.72 -2.33
CA PHE A 41 -0.29 13.46 -3.60
C PHE A 41 1.02 14.23 -3.84
N ASN A 42 1.28 14.64 -5.08
CA ASN A 42 2.58 15.21 -5.44
C ASN A 42 2.60 16.72 -5.23
N ARG A 43 3.68 17.24 -4.64
CA ARG A 43 3.93 18.69 -4.67
C ARG A 43 4.03 19.20 -6.11
N PRO A 44 3.61 20.44 -6.41
CA PRO A 44 3.10 21.47 -5.51
C PRO A 44 1.58 21.42 -5.29
N ASP A 45 0.92 20.28 -5.55
CA ASP A 45 -0.53 20.17 -5.45
C ASP A 45 -1.00 20.45 -4.03
N ARG A 46 -2.23 20.96 -3.92
CA ARG A 46 -2.90 21.38 -2.68
C ARG A 46 -4.30 20.76 -2.70
N ILE A 47 -4.60 19.91 -1.73
CA ILE A 47 -5.85 19.16 -1.65
C ILE A 47 -6.46 19.37 -0.27
N SER A 48 -7.75 19.69 -0.24
CA SER A 48 -8.55 19.69 0.99
C SER A 48 -9.53 18.52 1.01
N VAL A 49 -10.00 18.18 2.21
CA VAL A 49 -10.88 17.02 2.44
C VAL A 49 -12.18 17.45 3.12
N ALA A 50 -13.29 16.87 2.66
CA ALA A 50 -14.53 16.74 3.40
C ALA A 50 -14.88 15.26 3.56
N ILE A 51 -15.69 14.92 4.56
CA ILE A 51 -16.07 13.53 4.84
C ILE A 51 -17.59 13.46 4.96
N ILE A 52 -18.19 12.49 4.29
CA ILE A 52 -19.62 12.18 4.35
C ILE A 52 -19.78 10.80 4.97
N SER A 53 -20.58 10.72 6.03
CA SER A 53 -20.88 9.46 6.71
C SER A 53 -21.89 8.60 5.96
N PRO A 54 -22.06 7.32 6.33
CA PRO A 54 -23.07 6.45 5.74
C PRO A 54 -24.51 6.95 5.87
N SER A 55 -24.84 7.73 6.91
CA SER A 55 -26.17 8.34 7.06
C SER A 55 -26.32 9.66 6.31
N GLY A 56 -25.26 10.17 5.69
CA GLY A 56 -25.24 11.43 4.96
C GLY A 56 -24.87 12.65 5.83
N GLU A 57 -24.37 12.46 7.05
CA GLU A 57 -23.81 13.56 7.84
C GLU A 57 -22.55 14.08 7.13
N ILE A 58 -22.55 15.36 6.77
CA ILE A 58 -21.45 16.01 6.05
C ILE A 58 -20.64 16.83 7.04
N LEU A 59 -19.35 16.51 7.15
CA LEU A 59 -18.39 17.37 7.81
C LEU A 59 -17.65 18.18 6.75
N GLN A 60 -17.91 19.50 6.79
CA GLN A 60 -17.49 20.45 5.76
C GLN A 60 -15.98 20.49 5.58
N LYS A 61 -15.58 20.94 4.37
CA LYS A 61 -14.21 21.10 3.91
C LYS A 61 -13.28 21.64 5.00
N ILE A 62 -12.24 20.86 5.31
CA ILE A 62 -11.20 21.21 6.28
C ILE A 62 -10.03 21.78 5.48
N PRO A 63 -9.75 23.10 5.56
CA PRO A 63 -8.66 23.69 4.79
C PRO A 63 -7.32 23.11 5.22
N GLU A 64 -6.49 22.75 4.24
CA GLU A 64 -5.12 22.23 4.46
C GLU A 64 -4.20 23.17 5.26
N LYS A 65 -4.54 24.47 5.33
CA LYS A 65 -3.74 25.47 6.06
C LYS A 65 -3.83 25.30 7.58
N LEU A 66 -4.78 24.50 8.05
CA LEU A 66 -4.90 24.18 9.47
C LEU A 66 -3.73 23.28 9.88
N LYS A 67 -2.87 23.83 10.74
CA LYS A 67 -1.77 23.07 11.34
C LYS A 67 -2.30 22.26 12.52
N GLY A 68 -1.83 21.02 12.63
CA GLY A 68 -2.17 20.12 13.73
C GLY A 68 -3.33 19.18 13.41
N VAL A 69 -3.73 18.44 14.43
CA VAL A 69 -4.75 17.41 14.34
C VAL A 69 -6.14 18.03 14.47
N VAL A 70 -7.01 17.78 13.50
CA VAL A 70 -8.42 18.18 13.51
C VAL A 70 -9.28 16.99 13.89
N THR A 71 -9.95 17.08 15.04
CA THR A 71 -10.90 16.05 15.50
C THR A 71 -12.33 16.43 15.14
N LEU A 72 -13.03 15.50 14.55
CA LEU A 72 -14.38 15.61 14.04
C LEU A 72 -15.25 14.52 14.66
N LYS A 73 -16.49 14.85 15.00
CA LYS A 73 -17.43 13.88 15.59
C LYS A 73 -18.67 13.79 14.71
N PHE A 74 -18.92 12.59 14.17
CA PHE A 74 -20.16 12.22 13.52
C PHE A 74 -21.17 11.84 14.60
N THR A 75 -22.19 12.69 14.79
CA THR A 75 -23.11 12.57 15.93
C THR A 75 -24.06 11.40 15.76
N LEU A 76 -24.52 11.14 14.53
CA LEU A 76 -25.46 10.05 14.24
C LEU A 76 -24.77 8.69 14.34
N GLU A 77 -23.54 8.59 13.85
CA GLU A 77 -22.75 7.35 13.88
C GLU A 77 -22.06 7.11 15.23
N GLY A 78 -21.80 8.17 16.00
CA GLY A 78 -20.92 8.11 17.17
C GLY A 78 -19.45 7.88 16.81
N THR A 79 -19.09 8.06 15.53
CA THR A 79 -17.72 7.91 15.02
C THR A 79 -16.92 9.19 15.24
N ILE A 80 -15.66 9.04 15.62
CA ILE A 80 -14.71 10.14 15.72
C ILE A 80 -13.72 10.00 14.55
N ALA A 81 -13.63 11.03 13.72
CA ALA A 81 -12.61 11.13 12.68
C ALA A 81 -11.53 12.12 13.09
N THR A 82 -10.28 11.76 12.90
CA THR A 82 -9.10 12.53 13.25
C THR A 82 -8.31 12.76 11.97
N LEU A 83 -8.20 14.01 11.54
CA LEU A 83 -7.52 14.38 10.31
C LEU A 83 -6.21 15.10 10.62
N LEU A 84 -5.16 14.72 9.91
CA LEU A 84 -3.85 15.37 9.93
C LEU A 84 -3.41 15.68 8.49
N TYR A 85 -3.06 16.94 8.23
CA TYR A 85 -2.30 17.33 7.05
C TYR A 85 -0.81 17.32 7.39
N ASP A 86 -0.04 16.46 6.73
CA ASP A 86 1.42 16.46 6.77
C ASP A 86 1.96 16.94 5.42
N TYR A 87 2.33 18.22 5.37
CA TYR A 87 2.81 18.85 4.15
C TYR A 87 3.83 19.96 4.45
N PRO A 88 5.09 19.83 4.01
CA PRO A 88 5.67 18.66 3.33
C PRO A 88 5.92 17.48 4.29
N GLU A 89 5.58 16.27 3.85
CA GLU A 89 5.94 15.03 4.56
C GLU A 89 7.47 14.80 4.55
N GLU A 90 8.03 14.30 5.65
CA GLU A 90 9.47 14.31 5.92
C GLU A 90 10.33 13.52 4.92
N VAL A 91 9.85 12.39 4.39
CA VAL A 91 10.64 11.48 3.55
C VAL A 91 10.68 11.92 2.10
N THR A 92 9.53 12.30 1.54
CA THR A 92 9.38 12.57 0.10
C THR A 92 9.22 14.05 -0.22
N GLY A 93 8.89 14.87 0.77
CA GLY A 93 8.51 16.27 0.59
C GLY A 93 7.17 16.46 -0.12
N ASN A 94 6.40 15.39 -0.31
CA ASN A 94 5.09 15.40 -0.95
C ASN A 94 3.99 15.72 0.08
N GLY A 95 2.75 15.83 -0.41
CA GLY A 95 1.58 15.96 0.45
C GLY A 95 1.12 14.62 0.98
N HIS A 96 0.78 14.59 2.26
CA HIS A 96 0.15 13.47 2.95
C HIS A 96 -1.03 13.96 3.80
N ILE A 97 -2.13 13.21 3.74
CA ILE A 97 -3.29 13.38 4.60
C ILE A 97 -3.53 12.04 5.30
N SER A 98 -3.56 12.04 6.63
CA SER A 98 -4.01 10.91 7.43
C SER A 98 -5.41 11.20 7.97
N ILE A 99 -6.31 10.22 7.84
CA ILE A 99 -7.67 10.26 8.38
C ILE A 99 -7.90 8.98 9.18
N GLY A 100 -7.82 9.09 10.50
CA GLY A 100 -8.14 7.99 11.42
C GLY A 100 -9.60 8.04 11.84
N PHE A 101 -10.29 6.90 11.81
CA PHE A 101 -11.65 6.72 12.32
C PHE A 101 -11.61 5.81 13.56
N THR A 102 -12.22 6.27 14.64
CA THR A 102 -12.39 5.52 15.90
C THR A 102 -13.87 5.34 16.19
N ASN A 103 -14.25 4.14 16.65
CA ASN A 103 -15.65 3.75 16.78
C ASN A 103 -16.39 3.93 15.44
N VAL A 104 -15.75 3.46 14.35
CA VAL A 104 -16.26 3.64 13.00
C VAL A 104 -17.54 2.83 12.81
N ARG A 105 -18.56 3.47 12.24
CA ARG A 105 -19.82 2.80 11.89
C ARG A 105 -19.67 2.11 10.53
N GLY A 106 -20.26 0.92 10.40
CA GLY A 106 -20.34 0.23 9.11
C GLY A 106 -21.20 0.98 8.09
N GLY A 107 -20.88 0.78 6.81
CA GLY A 107 -21.49 1.48 5.69
C GLY A 107 -20.47 2.09 4.73
N ILE A 108 -20.95 2.87 3.77
CA ILE A 108 -20.09 3.54 2.78
C ILE A 108 -19.75 4.94 3.29
N TRP A 109 -18.47 5.15 3.57
CA TRP A 109 -17.91 6.46 3.87
C TRP A 109 -17.40 7.10 2.58
N GLN A 110 -17.68 8.39 2.38
CA GLN A 110 -17.17 9.13 1.23
C GLN A 110 -16.15 10.16 1.71
N ILE A 111 -14.91 10.02 1.24
CA ILE A 111 -13.84 10.98 1.46
C ILE A 111 -13.76 11.85 0.20
N VAL A 112 -14.23 13.08 0.33
CA VAL A 112 -14.36 14.03 -0.76
C VAL A 112 -13.09 14.88 -0.82
N LEU A 113 -12.30 14.68 -1.87
CA LEU A 113 -11.07 15.40 -2.13
C LEU A 113 -11.34 16.60 -3.04
N VAL A 114 -10.90 17.79 -2.65
CA VAL A 114 -11.07 19.03 -3.43
C VAL A 114 -9.69 19.56 -3.82
N GLY A 115 -9.42 19.69 -5.12
CA GLY A 115 -8.15 20.18 -5.64
C GLY A 115 -8.04 21.70 -5.56
N GLU A 116 -7.49 22.23 -4.46
CA GLU A 116 -7.31 23.68 -4.24
C GLU A 116 -6.32 24.31 -5.22
N TYR A 117 -5.29 23.56 -5.60
CA TYR A 117 -4.30 23.94 -6.61
C TYR A 117 -3.68 22.67 -7.16
N ILE A 118 -3.84 22.42 -8.45
CA ILE A 118 -3.42 21.16 -9.08
C ILE A 118 -2.44 21.46 -10.22
N VAL A 119 -1.29 20.79 -10.18
CA VAL A 119 -0.27 20.74 -11.25
C VAL A 119 -0.06 19.31 -11.74
N ASN A 120 0.11 18.33 -10.84
CA ASN A 120 0.30 16.92 -11.22
C ASN A 120 -1.03 16.14 -11.21
N GLY A 121 -1.85 16.36 -10.18
CA GLY A 121 -3.19 15.81 -10.01
C GLY A 121 -3.25 14.38 -9.50
N ARG A 122 -2.18 13.58 -9.58
CA ARG A 122 -2.21 12.20 -9.07
C ARG A 122 -2.25 12.14 -7.55
N TYR A 123 -3.18 11.36 -7.04
CA TYR A 123 -3.23 10.92 -5.65
C TYR A 123 -3.33 9.39 -5.56
N ASP A 124 -2.81 8.84 -4.48
CA ASP A 124 -2.91 7.42 -4.13
C ASP A 124 -3.30 7.32 -2.65
N ALA A 125 -4.26 6.45 -2.33
CA ALA A 125 -4.80 6.29 -0.99
C ALA A 125 -4.75 4.83 -0.55
N TRP A 126 -4.21 4.58 0.64
CA TRP A 126 -4.12 3.26 1.25
C TRP A 126 -4.83 3.24 2.59
N THR A 127 -5.37 2.08 2.93
CA THR A 127 -5.78 1.75 4.29
C THR A 127 -4.95 0.58 4.84
N TYR A 128 -5.36 -0.03 5.95
CA TYR A 128 -4.61 -1.10 6.57
C TYR A 128 -4.46 -2.34 5.67
N GLN A 129 -3.45 -3.15 5.98
CA GLN A 129 -3.28 -4.46 5.38
C GLN A 129 -4.51 -5.33 5.70
N LYS A 130 -4.87 -6.22 4.78
CA LYS A 130 -6.12 -7.00 4.85
C LYS A 130 -6.32 -7.76 6.16
N ASP A 131 -5.24 -8.19 6.83
CA ASP A 131 -5.32 -8.95 8.09
C ASP A 131 -5.79 -8.07 9.28
N PHE A 132 -5.73 -6.74 9.14
CA PHE A 132 -6.27 -5.77 10.11
C PHE A 132 -7.66 -5.24 9.72
N LEU A 133 -8.14 -5.62 8.53
CA LEU A 133 -9.46 -5.25 8.03
C LEU A 133 -10.46 -6.36 8.33
N ARG A 134 -11.67 -5.97 8.72
CA ARG A 134 -12.80 -6.89 8.78
C ARG A 134 -13.29 -7.25 7.38
N PRO A 135 -13.77 -8.48 7.15
CA PRO A 135 -14.32 -8.89 5.86
C PRO A 135 -15.39 -7.92 5.36
N GLY A 136 -15.20 -7.38 4.16
CA GLY A 136 -16.09 -6.38 3.57
C GLY A 136 -15.60 -4.94 3.70
N THR A 137 -14.65 -4.65 4.59
CA THR A 137 -13.99 -3.34 4.64
C THR A 137 -13.00 -3.20 3.48
N LYS A 138 -13.27 -2.28 2.54
CA LYS A 138 -12.48 -2.10 1.31
C LYS A 138 -12.80 -0.78 0.60
N PHE A 139 -11.93 -0.33 -0.28
CA PHE A 139 -12.31 0.67 -1.28
C PHE A 139 -13.26 0.08 -2.32
N LEU A 140 -14.27 0.85 -2.74
CA LEU A 140 -15.22 0.39 -3.76
C LEU A 140 -14.64 0.45 -5.18
N GLN A 141 -13.69 1.34 -5.42
CA GLN A 141 -12.95 1.46 -6.68
C GLN A 141 -11.46 1.22 -6.43
N PRO A 142 -11.03 -0.03 -6.16
CA PRO A 142 -9.65 -0.31 -5.85
C PRO A 142 -8.75 -0.23 -7.09
N ASP A 143 -7.52 0.22 -6.89
CA ASP A 143 -6.46 0.13 -7.90
C ASP A 143 -5.54 -1.07 -7.54
N PRO A 144 -5.49 -2.12 -8.38
CA PRO A 144 -4.68 -3.30 -8.10
C PRO A 144 -3.17 -3.08 -8.26
N GLU A 145 -2.78 -1.98 -8.91
CA GLU A 145 -1.38 -1.58 -9.06
C GLU A 145 -0.91 -0.80 -7.81
N VAL A 146 0.40 -0.65 -7.63
CA VAL A 146 1.01 0.08 -6.49
C VAL A 146 0.61 -0.52 -5.11
N THR A 147 0.47 -1.85 -5.06
CA THR A 147 0.12 -2.63 -3.86
C THR A 147 1.35 -3.24 -3.17
N LEU A 148 2.54 -2.71 -3.48
CA LEU A 148 3.81 -3.10 -2.85
C LEU A 148 3.85 -2.71 -1.37
N THR A 149 3.99 -3.69 -0.47
CA THR A 149 4.15 -3.44 0.97
C THR A 149 5.52 -2.82 1.26
N ILE A 150 5.57 -1.71 1.98
CA ILE A 150 6.82 -1.13 2.51
C ILE A 150 7.51 -2.19 3.41
N PRO A 151 8.83 -2.44 3.28
CA PRO A 151 9.84 -1.63 2.58
C PRO A 151 10.13 -2.03 1.13
N SER A 152 9.29 -2.85 0.48
CA SER A 152 9.53 -3.35 -0.89
C SER A 152 9.56 -2.26 -1.98
N THR A 153 9.16 -1.05 -1.63
CA THR A 153 9.32 0.14 -2.48
C THR A 153 10.73 0.74 -2.42
N SER A 154 11.64 0.26 -1.55
CA SER A 154 13.01 0.77 -1.45
C SER A 154 13.80 0.62 -2.75
N ARG A 155 14.75 1.54 -2.98
CA ARG A 155 15.62 1.57 -4.17
C ARG A 155 16.65 0.45 -4.16
N THR A 156 17.16 0.07 -2.99
CA THR A 156 18.37 -0.73 -2.87
C THR A 156 18.12 -2.20 -2.57
N ILE A 157 16.96 -2.56 -2.02
CA ILE A 157 16.67 -3.95 -1.68
C ILE A 157 16.19 -4.74 -2.90
N ILE A 158 16.54 -6.02 -2.94
CA ILE A 158 16.05 -6.97 -3.94
C ILE A 158 14.64 -7.39 -3.52
N VAL A 159 13.70 -7.35 -4.46
CA VAL A 159 12.29 -7.60 -4.16
C VAL A 159 11.75 -8.61 -5.15
N THR A 160 11.07 -9.62 -4.63
CA THR A 160 10.36 -10.62 -5.41
C THR A 160 8.85 -10.51 -5.25
N SER A 161 8.10 -10.59 -6.35
CA SER A 161 6.70 -11.04 -6.35
C SER A 161 6.66 -12.56 -6.24
N TYR A 162 5.47 -13.13 -6.26
CA TYR A 162 5.33 -14.57 -6.36
C TYR A 162 4.31 -14.99 -7.41
N TYR A 163 4.61 -16.14 -8.01
CA TYR A 163 3.78 -16.81 -8.98
C TYR A 163 3.52 -18.25 -8.52
N ASN A 164 2.56 -18.91 -9.17
CA ASN A 164 2.33 -20.34 -8.98
C ASN A 164 3.35 -21.12 -9.81
N GLN A 165 4.31 -21.77 -9.15
CA GLN A 165 5.37 -22.49 -9.84
C GLN A 165 4.92 -23.77 -10.56
N ASP A 166 3.74 -24.31 -10.22
CA ASP A 166 3.20 -25.50 -10.87
C ASP A 166 2.51 -25.17 -12.19
N THR A 167 1.92 -23.97 -12.30
CA THR A 167 1.15 -23.52 -13.48
C THR A 167 1.84 -22.42 -14.27
N GLY A 168 2.88 -21.78 -13.74
CA GLY A 168 3.55 -20.63 -14.36
C GLY A 168 2.72 -19.34 -14.35
N THR A 169 1.66 -19.26 -13.55
CA THR A 169 0.70 -18.13 -13.58
C THR A 169 0.93 -17.14 -12.44
N VAL A 170 0.67 -15.86 -12.72
CA VAL A 170 0.65 -14.78 -11.71
C VAL A 170 -0.46 -15.04 -10.69
N VAL A 171 -0.18 -14.74 -9.42
CA VAL A 171 -1.16 -14.90 -8.33
C VAL A 171 -1.79 -13.54 -8.02
N PRO A 172 -3.14 -13.43 -7.93
CA PRO A 172 -3.83 -12.16 -7.68
C PRO A 172 -3.39 -11.46 -6.38
N THR A 173 -3.15 -12.25 -5.32
CA THR A 173 -2.73 -11.75 -4.01
C THR A 173 -1.32 -11.15 -4.01
N SER A 174 -0.46 -11.45 -5.00
CA SER A 174 0.89 -10.89 -5.02
C SER A 174 0.86 -9.39 -5.25
N GLY A 175 1.46 -8.62 -4.33
CA GLY A 175 1.58 -7.17 -4.47
C GLY A 175 2.25 -6.78 -5.79
N ARG A 176 1.71 -5.75 -6.44
CA ARG A 176 2.06 -5.30 -7.79
C ARG A 176 2.69 -3.93 -7.76
N GLY A 177 3.63 -3.73 -8.68
CA GLY A 177 4.19 -2.42 -8.95
C GLY A 177 3.21 -1.49 -9.63
N PHE A 178 3.64 -0.32 -10.07
CA PHE A 178 4.95 0.29 -9.83
C PHE A 178 5.08 0.74 -8.37
N THR A 179 6.21 1.32 -7.97
CA THR A 179 6.21 2.19 -6.78
C THR A 179 5.42 3.48 -7.10
N ARG A 180 4.95 4.21 -6.08
CA ARG A 180 4.25 5.50 -6.29
C ARG A 180 5.05 6.51 -7.12
N ASP A 181 6.38 6.50 -6.97
CA ASP A 181 7.31 7.32 -7.75
C ASP A 181 7.69 6.71 -9.12
N GLY A 182 6.93 5.72 -9.60
CA GLY A 182 7.02 5.17 -10.96
C GLY A 182 8.16 4.19 -11.23
N ARG A 183 8.88 3.72 -10.19
CA ARG A 183 9.96 2.74 -10.38
C ARG A 183 9.39 1.35 -10.59
N VAL A 184 9.98 0.61 -11.53
CA VAL A 184 9.68 -0.80 -11.77
C VAL A 184 10.11 -1.61 -10.54
N LYS A 185 9.13 -2.16 -9.83
CA LYS A 185 9.27 -3.10 -8.72
C LYS A 185 8.07 -4.05 -8.75
N PRO A 186 8.19 -5.32 -8.33
CA PRO A 186 9.43 -6.01 -7.96
C PRO A 186 10.39 -6.19 -9.14
N SER A 187 11.63 -6.54 -8.87
CA SER A 187 12.63 -6.78 -9.93
C SER A 187 12.60 -8.20 -10.47
N VAL A 188 12.11 -9.16 -9.69
CA VAL A 188 11.96 -10.58 -10.08
C VAL A 188 10.68 -11.18 -9.51
N THR A 189 10.35 -12.39 -9.95
CA THR A 189 9.28 -13.21 -9.38
C THR A 189 9.81 -14.60 -9.04
N THR A 190 9.37 -15.18 -7.91
CA THR A 190 9.79 -16.51 -7.48
C THR A 190 8.58 -17.38 -7.13
N GLY A 191 8.75 -18.70 -7.16
CA GLY A 191 7.69 -19.63 -6.76
C GLY A 191 7.30 -19.40 -5.31
N GLY A 192 6.00 -19.25 -5.05
CA GLY A 192 5.50 -18.91 -3.71
C GLY A 192 4.14 -19.50 -3.39
N VAL A 193 3.66 -20.47 -4.16
CA VAL A 193 2.38 -21.14 -3.94
C VAL A 193 2.63 -22.56 -3.48
N ASN A 194 1.95 -23.02 -2.43
CA ASN A 194 2.08 -24.40 -1.93
C ASN A 194 3.53 -24.83 -1.65
N VAL A 195 4.36 -23.94 -1.10
CA VAL A 195 5.76 -24.21 -0.79
C VAL A 195 5.83 -25.09 0.46
N LEU A 196 6.41 -26.29 0.32
CA LEU A 196 6.72 -27.17 1.44
C LEU A 196 7.89 -26.60 2.25
N THR A 197 7.70 -26.44 3.56
CA THR A 197 8.71 -25.89 4.48
C THR A 197 8.66 -26.57 5.84
N THR A 198 9.57 -26.21 6.73
CA THR A 198 9.61 -26.71 8.12
C THR A 198 8.55 -26.03 8.98
N LYS A 199 8.04 -26.75 9.98
CA LYS A 199 7.07 -26.26 10.96
C LYS A 199 7.74 -26.09 12.33
N SER A 200 7.32 -25.08 13.08
CA SER A 200 7.72 -24.92 14.49
C SER A 200 7.31 -26.16 15.30
N GLY A 201 8.21 -26.65 16.15
CA GLY A 201 8.02 -27.90 16.91
C GLY A 201 8.34 -29.19 16.13
N GLY A 202 8.82 -29.07 14.88
CA GLY A 202 9.22 -30.20 14.05
C GLY A 202 8.19 -30.56 12.96
N GLY A 203 8.63 -31.35 11.99
CA GLY A 203 7.85 -31.73 10.82
C GLY A 203 7.79 -30.65 9.73
N THR A 204 6.89 -30.85 8.78
CA THR A 204 6.73 -30.01 7.60
C THR A 204 5.33 -29.39 7.52
N THR A 205 5.22 -28.28 6.80
CA THR A 205 3.96 -27.59 6.49
C THR A 205 4.01 -27.02 5.09
N ILE A 206 2.85 -26.68 4.54
CA ILE A 206 2.72 -26.00 3.25
C ILE A 206 2.32 -24.54 3.50
N ILE A 207 3.00 -23.60 2.86
CA ILE A 207 2.70 -22.16 2.95
C ILE A 207 2.61 -21.52 1.56
N THR A 208 1.82 -20.45 1.47
CA THR A 208 1.66 -19.65 0.24
C THR A 208 1.84 -18.17 0.57
N GLY A 209 2.55 -17.45 -0.29
CA GLY A 209 2.64 -15.99 -0.23
C GLY A 209 4.04 -15.46 -0.47
N SER A 210 4.16 -14.13 -0.43
CA SER A 210 5.41 -13.43 -0.71
C SER A 210 6.54 -13.78 0.27
N SER A 211 6.24 -14.16 1.50
CA SER A 211 7.25 -14.63 2.47
C SER A 211 7.94 -15.91 2.02
N ALA A 212 7.17 -16.88 1.50
CA ALA A 212 7.72 -18.13 0.98
C ALA A 212 8.62 -17.86 -0.24
N ALA A 213 8.13 -17.04 -1.17
CA ALA A 213 8.86 -16.65 -2.36
C ALA A 213 10.16 -15.88 -2.04
N THR A 214 10.13 -15.04 -1.00
CA THR A 214 11.30 -14.30 -0.51
C THR A 214 12.35 -15.25 0.06
N ALA A 215 11.95 -16.30 0.77
CA ALA A 215 12.87 -17.33 1.27
C ALA A 215 13.57 -18.08 0.13
N VAL A 216 12.81 -18.45 -0.92
CA VAL A 216 13.37 -19.07 -2.14
C VAL A 216 14.41 -18.15 -2.80
N LEU A 217 14.06 -16.88 -3.02
CA LEU A 217 15.00 -15.91 -3.60
C LEU A 217 16.26 -15.75 -2.73
N THR A 218 16.09 -15.69 -1.42
CA THR A 218 17.20 -15.56 -0.46
C THR A 218 18.17 -16.74 -0.59
N GLY A 219 17.66 -17.97 -0.73
CA GLY A 219 18.49 -19.14 -0.97
C GLY A 219 19.31 -19.05 -2.27
N ALA A 220 18.67 -18.62 -3.36
CA ALA A 220 19.38 -18.42 -4.63
C ALA A 220 20.47 -17.33 -4.53
N VAL A 221 20.17 -16.23 -3.84
CA VAL A 221 21.14 -15.15 -3.58
C VAL A 221 22.31 -15.63 -2.72
N ALA A 222 22.07 -16.49 -1.72
CA ALA A 222 23.13 -17.07 -0.91
C ALA A 222 24.10 -17.91 -1.75
N LEU A 223 23.59 -18.69 -2.70
CA LEU A 223 24.43 -19.47 -3.64
C LEU A 223 25.24 -18.57 -4.56
N ILE A 224 24.65 -17.48 -5.08
CA ILE A 224 25.37 -16.47 -5.87
C ILE A 224 26.49 -15.82 -5.04
N LEU A 225 26.23 -15.52 -3.77
CA LEU A 225 27.22 -14.94 -2.86
C LEU A 225 28.34 -15.94 -2.52
N GLN A 226 28.01 -17.22 -2.33
CA GLN A 226 29.03 -18.27 -2.14
C GLN A 226 29.96 -18.33 -3.35
N TRP A 227 29.39 -18.50 -4.55
CA TRP A 227 30.17 -18.56 -5.79
C TRP A 227 31.00 -17.29 -6.03
N GLY A 228 30.40 -16.12 -5.85
CA GLY A 228 31.06 -14.86 -6.18
C GLY A 228 32.07 -14.42 -5.11
N VAL A 229 31.65 -14.38 -3.85
CA VAL A 229 32.44 -13.81 -2.76
C VAL A 229 33.35 -14.85 -2.11
N VAL A 230 32.81 -16.01 -1.73
CA VAL A 230 33.54 -17.03 -0.97
C VAL A 230 34.55 -17.76 -1.86
N GLU A 231 34.14 -18.16 -3.05
CA GLU A 231 35.00 -18.88 -4.01
C GLU A 231 35.86 -17.92 -4.86
N GLY A 232 35.71 -16.61 -4.69
CA GLY A 232 36.57 -15.59 -5.30
C GLY A 232 36.27 -15.27 -6.78
N ASN A 233 35.20 -15.81 -7.37
CA ASN A 233 34.89 -15.58 -8.79
C ASN A 233 34.46 -14.14 -9.09
N LYS A 234 33.79 -13.47 -8.14
CA LYS A 234 33.34 -12.08 -8.23
C LYS A 234 33.28 -11.44 -6.84
N PRO A 235 34.42 -11.06 -6.23
CA PRO A 235 34.48 -10.67 -4.82
C PRO A 235 33.66 -9.42 -4.44
N ALA A 236 33.35 -8.56 -5.41
CA ALA A 236 32.62 -7.31 -5.19
C ALA A 236 31.13 -7.42 -5.57
N LEU A 237 30.38 -8.29 -4.87
CA LEU A 237 28.92 -8.42 -4.98
C LEU A 237 28.20 -7.67 -3.85
N TYR A 238 27.21 -6.87 -4.22
CA TYR A 238 26.33 -6.11 -3.32
C TYR A 238 24.92 -6.01 -3.95
N PRO A 239 23.86 -5.62 -3.22
CA PRO A 239 22.47 -5.88 -3.64
C PRO A 239 22.10 -5.39 -5.05
N PRO A 240 22.39 -4.13 -5.47
CA PRO A 240 22.24 -3.72 -6.86
C PRO A 240 22.90 -4.63 -7.90
N LYS A 241 24.14 -5.08 -7.68
CA LYS A 241 24.84 -5.98 -8.62
C LYS A 241 24.21 -7.37 -8.66
N ILE A 242 23.78 -7.88 -7.51
CA ILE A 242 23.07 -9.16 -7.45
C ILE A 242 21.74 -9.03 -8.19
N ASN A 243 21.02 -7.93 -8.00
CA ASN A 243 19.79 -7.67 -8.73
C ASN A 243 20.01 -7.63 -10.24
N THR A 244 21.10 -7.03 -10.72
CA THR A 244 21.48 -7.07 -12.15
C THR A 244 21.73 -8.51 -12.63
N LEU A 245 22.39 -9.35 -11.85
CA LEU A 245 22.62 -10.77 -12.20
C LEU A 245 21.33 -11.60 -12.24
N LEU A 246 20.33 -11.22 -11.44
CA LEU A 246 19.06 -11.94 -11.39
C LEU A 246 18.12 -11.61 -12.57
N ILE A 247 18.31 -10.45 -13.20
CA ILE A 247 17.45 -9.96 -14.31
C ILE A 247 18.15 -10.01 -15.67
N SER A 248 19.43 -10.40 -15.71
CA SER A 248 20.21 -10.60 -16.94
C SER A 248 19.97 -11.98 -17.52
#